data_AF-R8D180-F1
#
_entry.id   AF-R8D180-F1
#
_cell.length_a   1.000
_cell.length_b   1.000
_cell.length_c   1.000
_cell.angle_alpha   90.00
_cell.angle_beta   90.00
_cell.angle_gamma   90.00
#
_symmetry.space_group_name_H-M   'P 1'
#
loop_
_entity.id
_entity.type
_entity.pdbx_description
1 polymer ?
#
loop_
_entity_poly.entity_id
_entity_poly.type
_entity_poly.pdbx_seq_one_letter_code
_entity_poly.pdbx_strand_id
1 'polypeptide(L)'
;MFGILTWMVLALTLMLCQFIVGIFLIIAGIKYRKSLTIIAGLISILLIVVPIICIGYGIDLEGMVPISGTLYWSFFSLAGLLAIISGGQISSIRSMGTILFITGLCSVTGYHFLYLTL
;
A
#
# COMPACT_ATOMS: atom_id res chain seq x y z
N MET A 1 11.58 -15.72 -17.07
CA MET A 1 11.74 -14.29 -17.44
C MET A 1 10.41 -13.55 -17.57
N PHE A 2 9.36 -14.12 -18.18
CA PHE A 2 8.06 -13.46 -18.34
C PHE A 2 7.36 -13.11 -17.00
N GLY A 3 7.46 -13.98 -15.98
CA GLY A 3 6.86 -13.74 -14.66
C GLY A 3 7.43 -12.51 -13.92
N ILE A 4 8.77 -12.36 -13.91
CA ILE A 4 9.46 -11.25 -13.24
C ILE A 4 9.14 -9.91 -13.92
N LEU A 5 9.12 -9.87 -15.26
CA LEU A 5 8.77 -8.67 -16.01
C LEU A 5 7.31 -8.25 -15.74
N THR A 6 6.39 -9.22 -15.76
CA THR A 6 4.97 -8.99 -15.47
C THR A 6 4.79 -8.45 -14.05
N TRP A 7 5.51 -9.02 -13.08
CA TRP A 7 5.49 -8.56 -11.70
C TRP A 7 6.05 -7.14 -11.55
N MET A 8 7.16 -6.79 -12.19
CA MET A 8 7.69 -5.42 -12.12
C MET A 8 6.68 -4.39 -12.61
N VAL A 9 6.03 -4.64 -13.76
CA VAL A 9 5.00 -3.73 -14.30
C VAL A 9 3.79 -3.65 -13.37
N LEU A 10 3.34 -4.80 -12.86
CA LEU A 10 2.21 -4.86 -11.93
C LEU A 10 2.53 -4.12 -10.62
N ALA A 11 3.68 -4.41 -9.99
CA ALA A 11 4.11 -3.80 -8.75
C ALA A 11 4.26 -2.28 -8.88
N LEU A 12 4.84 -1.79 -9.98
CA LEU A 12 4.96 -0.35 -10.26
C LEU A 12 3.56 0.29 -10.36
N THR A 13 2.65 -0.34 -11.10
CA THR A 13 1.28 0.15 -11.27
C THR A 13 0.53 0.20 -9.93
N LEU A 14 0.67 -0.85 -9.12
CA LEU A 14 0.04 -0.96 -7.80
C LEU A 14 0.62 0.08 -6.83
N MET A 15 1.93 0.30 -6.81
CA MET A 15 2.58 1.34 -6.00
C MET A 15 2.10 2.75 -6.37
N LEU A 16 2.02 3.08 -7.67
CA LEU A 16 1.49 4.38 -8.11
C LEU A 16 0.04 4.58 -7.69
N CYS A 17 -0.80 3.55 -7.83
CA CYS A 17 -2.19 3.58 -7.37
C CYS A 17 -2.28 3.84 -5.85
N GLN A 18 -1.53 3.09 -5.05
CA GLN A 18 -1.50 3.22 -3.59
C GLN A 18 -0.99 4.60 -3.15
N PHE A 19 -0.02 5.17 -3.87
CA PHE A 19 0.50 6.50 -3.62
C PHE A 19 -0.57 7.59 -3.85
N ILE A 20 -1.23 7.55 -5.02
CA ILE A 20 -2.29 8.51 -5.37
C ILE A 20 -3.45 8.44 -4.38
N VAL A 21 -3.90 7.22 -4.05
CA VAL A 21 -4.99 7.02 -3.10
C VAL A 21 -4.57 7.43 -1.68
N GLY A 22 -3.31 7.18 -1.29
CA GLY A 22 -2.76 7.63 -0.01
C GLY A 22 -2.81 9.16 0.15
N ILE A 23 -2.38 9.91 -0.87
CA ILE A 23 -2.48 11.39 -0.89
C ILE A 23 -3.94 11.83 -0.76
N PHE A 24 -4.84 11.19 -1.52
CA PHE A 24 -6.27 11.49 -1.46
C PHE A 24 -6.82 11.31 -0.03
N LEU A 25 -6.48 10.20 0.64
CA LEU A 25 -6.93 9.91 2.00
C LEU A 25 -6.42 10.92 3.02
N ILE A 26 -5.20 11.46 2.84
CA ILE A 26 -4.69 12.55 3.69
C ILE A 26 -5.51 13.82 3.50
N ILE A 27 -5.72 14.26 2.25
CA ILE A 27 -6.46 15.48 1.94
C ILE A 27 -7.90 15.37 2.44
N ALA A 28 -8.58 14.25 2.15
CA ALA A 28 -9.92 13.99 2.62
C ALA A 28 -9.99 13.88 4.15
N GLY A 29 -9.02 13.19 4.76
CA GLY A 29 -8.91 13.06 6.21
C GLY A 29 -8.78 14.42 6.92
N ILE A 30 -7.98 15.34 6.37
CA ILE A 30 -7.87 16.72 6.87
C ILE A 30 -9.19 17.47 6.68
N LYS A 31 -9.79 17.41 5.48
CA LYS A 31 -11.05 18.10 5.15
C LYS A 31 -12.20 17.69 6.08
N TYR A 32 -12.34 16.40 6.35
CA TYR A 32 -13.41 15.85 7.17
C TYR A 32 -13.03 15.65 8.65
N ARG A 33 -11.85 16.13 9.07
CA ARG A 33 -11.27 15.97 10.42
C ARG A 33 -11.30 14.52 10.93
N LYS A 34 -10.98 13.57 10.06
CA LYS A 34 -10.91 12.14 10.38
C LYS A 34 -9.46 11.71 10.54
N SER A 35 -8.97 11.70 11.78
CA SER A 35 -7.58 11.34 12.11
C SER A 35 -7.19 9.94 11.61
N LEU A 36 -8.06 8.95 11.75
CA LEU A 36 -7.81 7.58 11.27
C LEU A 36 -7.63 7.50 9.75
N THR A 37 -8.35 8.33 8.99
CA THR A 37 -8.19 8.39 7.52
C THR A 37 -6.84 9.03 7.15
N ILE A 38 -6.42 10.06 7.89
CA ILE A 38 -5.09 10.67 7.71
C ILE A 38 -4.00 9.64 8.02
N ILE A 39 -4.13 8.90 9.12
CA ILE A 39 -3.19 7.85 9.51
C ILE A 39 -3.11 6.76 8.43
N ALA A 40 -4.25 6.30 7.90
CA ALA A 40 -4.28 5.33 6.81
C ALA A 40 -3.56 5.82 5.54
N GLY A 41 -3.76 7.09 5.18
CA GLY A 41 -3.06 7.71 4.05
C GLY A 41 -1.56 7.83 4.29
N LEU A 42 -1.14 8.26 5.50
CA LEU A 42 0.26 8.33 5.89
C LEU A 42 0.96 6.97 5.88
N ILE A 43 0.30 5.92 6.42
CA ILE A 43 0.83 4.55 6.39
C ILE A 43 1.05 4.12 4.94
N SER A 44 0.09 4.39 4.05
CA SER A 44 0.20 4.03 2.63
C SER A 44 1.39 4.71 1.94
N ILE A 45 1.64 5.99 2.24
CA ILE A 45 2.80 6.71 1.67
C ILE A 45 4.11 6.21 2.28
N LEU A 46 4.16 6.02 3.61
CA LEU A 46 5.36 5.56 4.30
C LEU A 46 5.80 4.18 3.83
N LEU A 47 4.85 3.27 3.59
CA LEU A 47 5.16 1.96 3.05
C LEU A 47 5.89 2.05 1.71
N ILE A 48 5.61 3.05 0.87
CA ILE A 48 6.30 3.23 -0.42
C ILE A 48 7.64 3.96 -0.23
N VAL A 49 7.65 5.05 0.54
CA VAL A 49 8.80 5.95 0.66
C VAL A 49 9.94 5.29 1.44
N VAL A 50 9.65 4.56 2.52
CA VAL A 50 10.69 3.97 3.38
C VAL A 50 11.56 2.96 2.62
N PRO A 51 11.01 1.96 1.88
CA PRO A 51 11.82 1.05 1.08
C PRO A 51 12.65 1.75 0.01
N ILE A 52 12.11 2.78 -0.67
CA ILE A 52 12.85 3.54 -1.69
C ILE A 52 14.06 4.23 -1.07
N ILE A 53 13.89 4.86 0.09
CA ILE A 53 14.98 5.53 0.80
C ILE A 53 16.03 4.51 1.25
N CYS A 54 15.62 3.39 1.84
CA CYS A 54 16.55 2.36 2.31
C CYS A 54 17.37 1.73 1.17
N ILE A 55 16.74 1.45 0.02
CA ILE A 55 17.45 1.02 -1.20
C ILE A 55 18.47 2.08 -1.62
N GLY A 56 18.09 3.37 -1.61
CA GLY A 56 18.98 4.48 -1.96
C GLY A 56 20.19 4.64 -1.04
N TYR A 57 20.05 4.30 0.24
CA TYR A 57 21.16 4.30 1.21
C TYR A 57 22.01 3.02 1.19
N GLY A 58 21.67 2.03 0.36
CA GLY A 58 22.35 0.74 0.34
C GLY A 58 22.17 -0.05 1.64
N ILE A 59 21.14 0.27 2.43
CA ILE A 59 20.81 -0.45 3.65
C ILE A 59 20.03 -1.69 3.24
N ASP A 60 20.56 -2.86 3.60
CA ASP A 60 19.87 -4.12 3.37
C ASP A 60 18.68 -4.23 4.32
N LEU A 61 17.48 -3.95 3.80
CA LEU A 61 16.25 -3.92 4.58
C LEU A 61 15.91 -5.31 5.15
N GLU A 62 16.30 -6.38 4.44
CA GLU A 62 16.15 -7.77 4.91
C GLU A 62 16.99 -8.05 6.17
N GLY A 63 18.12 -7.36 6.33
CA GLY A 63 18.99 -7.50 7.51
C GLY A 63 18.52 -6.73 8.75
N MET A 64 17.73 -5.67 8.59
CA MET A 64 17.32 -4.80 9.71
C MET A 64 15.96 -5.16 10.31
N VAL A 65 14.98 -5.55 9.49
CA VAL A 65 13.69 -6.02 9.98
C VAL A 65 13.22 -7.14 9.03
N PRO A 66 13.20 -8.41 9.45
CA PRO A 66 12.82 -9.53 8.58
C PRO A 66 11.29 -9.55 8.39
N ILE A 67 10.74 -8.51 7.78
CA ILE A 67 9.33 -8.43 7.39
C ILE A 67 9.24 -9.17 6.06
N SER A 68 8.57 -10.31 6.06
CA SER A 68 8.27 -11.03 4.82
C SER A 68 7.53 -10.09 3.85
N GLY A 69 7.87 -10.13 2.57
CA GLY A 69 7.21 -9.30 1.54
C GLY A 69 5.68 -9.43 1.55
N THR A 70 5.14 -10.59 1.93
CA THR A 70 3.70 -10.81 2.11
C THR A 70 3.09 -9.94 3.22
N LEU A 71 3.77 -9.80 4.35
CA LEU A 71 3.36 -8.91 5.45
C LEU A 71 3.41 -7.45 5.03
N TYR A 72 4.47 -7.06 4.31
CA TYR A 72 4.60 -5.72 3.76
C TYR A 72 3.40 -5.34 2.88
N TRP A 73 3.05 -6.17 1.90
CA TRP A 73 1.89 -5.92 1.02
C TRP A 73 0.56 -5.96 1.77
N SER A 74 0.46 -6.73 2.86
CA SER A 74 -0.75 -6.83 3.68
C SER A 74 -1.04 -5.55 4.47
N PHE A 75 -0.01 -4.75 4.81
CA PHE A 75 -0.22 -3.46 5.48
C PHE A 75 -0.98 -2.45 4.61
N PHE A 76 -0.86 -2.52 3.28
CA PHE A 76 -1.71 -1.72 2.39
C PHE A 76 -3.19 -2.11 2.53
N SER A 77 -3.51 -3.41 2.54
CA SER A 77 -4.88 -3.85 2.79
C SER A 77 -5.39 -3.37 4.15
N LEU A 78 -4.56 -3.45 5.19
CA LEU A 78 -4.92 -2.97 6.53
C LEU A 78 -5.20 -1.46 6.54
N ALA A 79 -4.37 -0.65 5.87
CA ALA A 79 -4.59 0.78 5.72
C ALA A 79 -5.90 1.09 4.97
N GLY A 80 -6.22 0.30 3.94
CA GLY A 80 -7.46 0.43 3.19
C GLY A 80 -8.68 0.13 4.06
N LEU A 81 -8.61 -0.92 4.87
CA LEU A 81 -9.67 -1.27 5.82
C LEU A 81 -9.88 -0.18 6.88
N LEU A 82 -8.80 0.39 7.42
CA LEU A 82 -8.87 1.54 8.34
C LEU A 82 -9.53 2.76 7.67
N ALA A 83 -9.22 3.02 6.41
CA ALA A 83 -9.88 4.08 5.64
C ALA A 83 -11.38 3.80 5.42
N ILE A 84 -11.78 2.56 5.14
CA ILE A 84 -13.20 2.17 4.97
C ILE A 84 -13.98 2.38 6.26
N ILE A 85 -13.45 1.89 7.39
CA ILE A 85 -14.11 1.99 8.70
C ILE A 85 -14.21 3.46 9.13
N SER A 86 -13.13 4.22 9.01
CA SER A 86 -13.11 5.65 9.38
C SER A 86 -13.96 6.53 8.46
N GLY A 87 -14.04 6.17 7.18
CA GLY A 87 -14.81 6.83 6.14
C GLY A 87 -16.26 6.37 6.01
N GLY A 88 -16.80 5.57 6.92
CA GLY A 88 -18.09 4.90 6.76
C GLY A 88 -19.27 5.79 6.32
N GLN A 89 -19.31 7.05 6.77
CA GLN A 89 -20.35 8.03 6.40
C GLN A 89 -20.01 8.89 5.17
N ILE A 90 -18.76 8.85 4.69
CA ILE A 90 -18.26 9.67 3.58
C ILE A 90 -17.96 8.72 2.41
N SER A 91 -18.89 8.65 1.46
CA SER A 91 -18.83 7.74 0.31
C SER A 91 -17.49 7.78 -0.43
N SER A 92 -16.89 8.97 -0.58
CA SER A 92 -15.62 9.16 -1.25
C SER A 92 -14.41 8.60 -0.49
N ILE A 93 -14.38 8.68 0.84
CA ILE A 93 -13.30 8.06 1.64
C ILE A 93 -13.47 6.55 1.58
N ARG A 94 -14.72 6.08 1.70
CA ARG A 94 -15.04 4.65 1.64
C ARG A 94 -14.61 4.05 0.30
N SER A 95 -14.95 4.67 -0.83
CA SER A 95 -14.58 4.16 -2.16
C SER A 95 -13.07 4.10 -2.35
N MET A 96 -12.36 5.14 -1.92
CA MET A 96 -10.89 5.20 -2.02
C MET A 96 -10.23 4.19 -1.07
N GLY A 97 -10.76 4.01 0.14
CA GLY A 97 -10.35 2.94 1.05
C GLY A 97 -10.58 1.54 0.47
N THR A 98 -11.71 1.31 -0.23
CA THR A 98 -11.99 0.05 -0.93
C THR A 98 -11.00 -0.21 -2.07
N ILE A 99 -10.67 0.81 -2.86
CA ILE A 99 -9.65 0.70 -3.91
C ILE A 99 -8.30 0.30 -3.27
N LEU A 100 -7.90 0.98 -2.20
CA LEU A 100 -6.64 0.69 -1.51
C LEU A 100 -6.63 -0.73 -0.92
N PHE A 101 -7.75 -1.19 -0.36
CA PHE A 101 -7.93 -2.54 0.15
C PHE A 101 -7.79 -3.62 -0.94
N ILE A 102 -8.49 -3.47 -2.05
CA ILE A 102 -8.44 -4.42 -3.18
C ILE A 102 -7.05 -4.43 -3.81
N THR A 103 -6.45 -3.26 -3.99
CA THR A 103 -5.10 -3.12 -4.56
C THR A 103 -4.05 -3.77 -3.65
N GLY A 104 -4.18 -3.64 -2.33
CA GLY A 104 -3.35 -4.34 -1.35
C GLY A 104 -3.48 -5.86 -1.45
N LEU A 105 -4.71 -6.38 -1.51
CA LEU A 105 -4.95 -7.82 -1.69
C LEU A 105 -4.36 -8.34 -3.01
N CYS A 106 -4.54 -7.60 -4.11
CA CYS A 106 -3.96 -7.92 -5.40
C CYS A 106 -2.42 -7.96 -5.33
N SER A 107 -1.81 -7.04 -4.58
CA SER A 107 -0.36 -7.02 -4.35
C SER A 107 0.11 -8.27 -3.59
N VAL A 108 -0.60 -8.67 -2.54
CA VAL A 108 -0.29 -9.90 -1.78
C VAL A 108 -0.40 -11.14 -2.67
N THR A 109 -1.50 -11.28 -3.42
CA THR A 109 -1.71 -12.42 -4.31
C THR A 109 -0.66 -12.47 -5.42
N GLY A 110 -0.35 -11.32 -6.05
CA GLY A 110 0.66 -11.26 -7.10
C GLY A 110 2.08 -11.57 -6.57
N TYR A 111 2.42 -11.09 -5.37
CA TYR A 111 3.71 -11.39 -4.74
C TYR A 111 3.83 -12.89 -4.42
N HIS A 112 2.76 -13.48 -3.87
CA HIS A 112 2.73 -14.91 -3.56
C HIS A 112 2.81 -15.77 -4.84
N PHE A 113 2.12 -15.37 -5.91
CA PHE A 113 2.21 -16.06 -7.20
C PHE A 113 3.62 -15.97 -7.80
N LEU A 114 4.28 -14.81 -7.70
CA LEU A 114 5.68 -14.69 -8.11
C LEU A 114 6.57 -15.65 -7.30
N TYR A 115 6.43 -15.66 -5.97
CA TYR A 115 7.23 -16.55 -5.12
C TYR A 115 7.05 -18.04 -5.46
N LEU A 116 5.85 -18.47 -5.85
CA LEU A 116 5.58 -19.86 -6.27
C LEU A 116 6.08 -20.20 -7.68
N THR A 117 6.36 -19.22 -8.52
CA THR A 117 6.73 -19.40 -9.94
C THR A 117 8.20 -19.13 -10.24
N LEU A 118 8.99 -18.79 -9.22
CA LEU A 118 10.42 -18.50 -9.26
C LEU A 118 11.20 -19.65 -8.60
#